data_AF-A0A950KZN3-F1
#
_entry.id   AF-A0A950KZN3-F1
#
_cell.length_a   1.000
_cell.length_b   1.000
_cell.length_c   1.000
_cell.angle_alpha   90.00
_cell.angle_beta   90.00
_cell.angle_gamma   90.00
#
_symmetry.space_group_name_H-M   'P 1'
#
loop_
_entity.id
_entity.type
_entity.pdbx_description
1 polymer ?
#
loop_
_entity_poly.entity_id
_entity_poly.type
_entity_poly.pdbx_seq_one_letter_code
_entity_poly.pdbx_strand_id
1 'polypeptide(L)'
;MRLKSLKVFGFKTFAEATTLDFVDGTTAVVGPNGSGKSNLVDAIRWVLGEQSSRSLRSQKMEDVIFAGNNTRKPLGMAEVSLTFDNHERQLKLDFEEVQITRRAYRAGESEFFINRQSVRLRDIIELFMGTGLGPGSYSMVSQGQIDAILSSKPTERRSLFEETSGISKFLARKAESLRRLEQTEANGIRINDLLTEIRARIPELETQARRAKRFRRASARLRDLEILSYLRA
;
A
#
# COMPACT_ATOMS: atom_id res chain seq x y z
N MET A 1 18.14 2.65 17.73
CA MET A 1 17.92 3.08 16.32
C MET A 1 18.09 4.59 16.25
N ARG A 2 18.84 5.12 15.27
CA ARG A 2 19.15 6.55 15.18
C ARG A 2 19.07 7.07 13.76
N LEU A 3 18.59 8.30 13.57
CA LEU A 3 18.62 8.96 12.26
C LEU A 3 20.04 9.50 11.98
N LYS A 4 20.68 9.06 10.89
CA LYS A 4 22.03 9.49 10.49
C LYS A 4 21.99 10.65 9.50
N SER A 5 21.16 10.56 8.47
CA SER A 5 21.10 11.59 7.43
C SER A 5 19.75 11.63 6.71
N LEU A 6 19.44 12.81 6.17
CA LEU A 6 18.33 13.08 5.27
C LEU A 6 18.89 13.65 3.97
N LYS A 7 18.61 13.00 2.84
CA LYS A 7 18.90 13.51 1.50
C LYS A 7 17.59 13.90 0.83
N VAL A 8 17.55 15.10 0.27
CA VAL A 8 16.36 15.68 -0.35
C VAL A 8 16.74 16.24 -1.71
N PHE A 9 15.97 15.90 -2.74
CA PHE A 9 16.12 16.43 -4.08
C PHE A 9 14.76 16.65 -4.72
N GLY A 10 14.57 17.81 -5.35
CA GLY A 10 13.33 18.15 -6.05
C GLY A 10 12.07 18.18 -5.17
N PHE A 11 12.21 18.17 -3.85
CA PHE A 11 11.07 18.13 -2.92
C PHE A 11 10.73 19.55 -2.46
N LYS A 12 9.55 20.06 -2.82
CA LYS A 12 9.07 21.39 -2.46
C LYS A 12 10.13 22.45 -2.68
N THR A 13 10.57 23.16 -1.65
CA THR A 13 11.59 24.22 -1.74
C THR A 13 13.00 23.72 -2.06
N PHE A 14 13.27 22.42 -2.00
CA PHE A 14 14.59 21.82 -2.23
C PHE A 14 14.78 21.47 -3.71
N ALA A 15 15.10 22.46 -4.53
CA ALA A 15 15.36 22.26 -5.96
C ALA A 15 16.68 21.52 -6.25
N GLU A 16 17.69 21.71 -5.41
CA GLU A 16 18.99 21.04 -5.50
C GLU A 16 19.09 19.90 -4.50
N ALA A 17 19.99 18.95 -4.76
CA ALA A 17 20.28 17.88 -3.84
C ALA A 17 20.88 18.49 -2.56
N THR A 18 20.18 18.31 -1.44
CA THR A 18 20.60 18.77 -0.12
C THR A 18 20.71 17.55 0.79
N THR A 19 21.85 17.42 1.46
CA THR A 19 22.07 16.40 2.49
C THR A 19 22.19 17.08 3.83
N LEU A 20 21.45 16.58 4.82
CA LEU A 20 21.57 16.97 6.22
C LEU A 20 22.04 15.77 7.03
N ASP A 21 23.15 15.92 7.72
CA ASP A 21 23.66 14.92 8.65
C ASP A 21 23.20 15.26 10.07
N PHE A 22 22.72 14.23 10.78
CA PHE A 22 22.24 14.36 12.14
C PHE A 22 23.29 13.83 13.12
N VAL A 23 23.56 14.63 14.13
CA VAL A 23 24.46 14.28 15.23
C VAL A 23 23.67 13.68 16.39
N ASP A 24 24.38 13.02 17.30
CA ASP A 24 23.79 12.53 18.54
C ASP A 24 23.29 13.68 19.42
N GLY A 25 22.15 13.46 20.07
CA GLY A 25 21.50 14.47 20.91
C GLY A 25 20.56 15.36 20.11
N THR A 26 20.72 16.68 20.27
CA THR A 26 19.75 17.67 19.78
C THR A 26 20.27 18.38 18.54
N THR A 27 19.56 18.22 17.42
CA THR A 27 19.80 18.98 16.19
C THR A 27 18.75 20.09 16.05
N ALA A 28 19.19 21.35 15.93
CA ALA A 28 18.29 22.49 15.75
C ALA A 28 18.35 23.01 14.30
N VAL A 29 17.20 23.07 13.63
CA VAL A 29 17.08 23.64 12.28
C VAL A 29 16.53 25.06 12.38
N VAL A 30 17.36 26.05 12.08
CA VAL A 30 17.04 27.48 12.17
C VAL A 30 17.05 28.17 10.80
N GLY A 31 16.35 29.29 10.69
CA GLY A 31 16.25 30.07 9.44
C GLY A 31 15.03 30.98 9.42
N PRO A 32 14.98 31.96 8.50
CA PRO A 32 13.87 32.93 8.41
C PRO A 32 12.56 32.28 7.94
N ASN A 33 11.43 32.96 8.13
CA ASN A 33 10.14 32.48 7.62
C ASN A 33 10.18 32.28 6.10
N GLY A 34 9.59 31.18 5.62
CA GLY A 34 9.64 30.81 4.21
C GLY A 34 10.93 30.09 3.75
N SER A 35 11.94 29.91 4.61
CA SER A 35 13.20 29.23 4.25
C SER A 35 13.08 27.70 4.05
N GLY A 36 11.88 27.13 4.09
CA GLY A 36 11.67 25.69 3.88
C GLY A 36 11.90 24.80 5.10
N LYS A 37 12.14 25.34 6.30
CA LYS A 37 12.35 24.53 7.54
C LYS A 37 11.28 23.47 7.76
N SER A 38 10.01 23.87 7.66
CA SER A 38 8.91 22.94 7.88
C SER A 38 8.77 21.91 6.75
N ASN A 39 9.26 22.22 5.53
CA ASN A 39 9.29 21.25 4.42
C ASN A 39 10.26 20.10 4.70
N LEU A 40 11.25 20.30 5.58
CA LEU A 40 12.12 19.22 6.04
C LEU A 40 11.33 18.17 6.82
N VAL A 41 10.47 18.61 7.74
CA VAL A 41 9.58 17.72 8.51
C VAL A 41 8.59 17.01 7.57
N ASP A 42 8.06 17.74 6.58
CA ASP A 42 7.19 17.13 5.57
C ASP A 42 7.94 16.07 4.75
N ALA A 43 9.21 16.30 4.39
CA ALA A 43 10.04 15.34 3.67
C ALA A 43 10.23 14.05 4.48
N ILE A 44 10.53 14.18 5.78
CA ILE A 44 10.66 13.04 6.71
C ILE A 44 9.35 12.25 6.78
N ARG A 45 8.22 12.93 7.00
CA ARG A 45 6.89 12.26 7.04
C ARG A 45 6.57 11.55 5.73
N TRP A 46 6.85 12.22 4.61
CA TRP A 46 6.56 11.71 3.29
C TRP A 46 7.32 10.42 2.98
N VAL A 47 8.63 10.37 3.25
CA VAL A 47 9.41 9.14 3.02
C VAL A 47 9.07 8.02 3.99
N LEU A 48 8.61 8.33 5.21
CA LEU A 48 8.10 7.36 6.19
C LEU A 48 6.70 6.83 5.86
N GLY A 49 6.10 7.28 4.76
CA GLY A 49 4.88 6.70 4.20
C GLY A 49 3.61 7.52 4.39
N GLU A 50 3.72 8.80 4.75
CA GLU A 50 2.56 9.70 4.77
C GLU A 50 1.92 9.81 3.37
N GLN A 51 0.61 9.61 3.31
CA GLN A 51 -0.19 9.60 2.08
C GLN A 51 -1.16 10.78 2.00
N SER A 52 -1.39 11.50 3.09
CA SER A 52 -2.27 12.67 3.09
C SER A 52 -1.55 13.89 2.51
N SER A 53 -1.99 14.37 1.34
CA SER A 53 -1.48 15.63 0.79
C SER A 53 -1.70 16.80 1.76
N ARG A 54 -2.83 16.79 2.47
CA ARG A 54 -3.17 17.80 3.47
C ARG A 54 -2.21 17.82 4.66
N SER A 55 -1.79 16.66 5.19
CA SER A 55 -0.82 16.63 6.30
C SER A 55 0.56 17.08 5.84
N LEU A 56 0.88 16.86 4.56
CA LEU A 56 2.04 17.41 3.90
C LEU A 56 1.83 18.86 3.45
N ARG A 57 0.74 19.56 3.78
CA ARG A 57 0.51 20.98 3.37
C ARG A 57 0.65 21.20 1.86
N SER A 58 0.13 20.23 1.10
CA SER A 58 0.07 20.21 -0.35
C SER A 58 -1.39 19.97 -0.78
N GLN A 59 -1.82 20.48 -1.94
CA GLN A 59 -3.19 20.23 -2.40
C GLN A 59 -3.30 18.83 -3.00
N LYS A 60 -2.36 18.50 -3.88
CA LYS A 60 -2.19 17.18 -4.50
C LYS A 60 -0.89 16.54 -4.06
N MET A 61 -0.80 15.21 -4.19
CA MET A 61 0.43 14.49 -3.87
C MET A 61 1.59 14.91 -4.81
N GLU A 62 1.30 15.24 -6.06
CA GLU A 62 2.30 15.73 -7.04
C GLU A 62 2.90 17.08 -6.66
N ASP A 63 2.21 17.89 -5.83
CA ASP A 63 2.70 19.20 -5.38
C ASP A 63 3.87 19.09 -4.38
N VAL A 64 4.26 17.87 -4.00
CA VAL A 64 5.53 17.65 -3.29
C VAL A 64 6.73 17.86 -4.20
N ILE A 65 6.56 17.83 -5.52
CA ILE A 65 7.62 18.06 -6.50
C ILE A 65 7.83 19.57 -6.68
N PHE A 66 9.09 20.00 -6.72
CA PHE A 66 9.46 21.40 -6.90
C PHE A 66 8.78 21.99 -8.14
N ALA A 67 7.94 23.00 -7.90
CA ALA A 67 7.11 23.63 -8.92
C ALA A 67 7.86 24.67 -9.77
N GLY A 68 9.14 24.92 -9.50
CA GLY A 68 9.89 26.01 -10.14
C GLY A 68 9.75 27.33 -9.40
N ASN A 69 10.57 28.30 -9.78
CA ASN A 69 10.49 29.69 -9.34
C ASN A 69 11.03 30.60 -10.45
N ASN A 70 11.20 31.89 -10.18
CA ASN A 70 11.67 32.86 -11.18
C ASN A 70 13.07 32.56 -11.74
N THR A 71 13.89 31.79 -11.02
CA THR A 71 15.27 31.48 -11.41
C THR A 71 15.47 30.04 -11.88
N ARG A 72 14.55 29.12 -11.57
CA ARG A 72 14.68 27.68 -11.83
C ARG A 72 13.39 27.09 -12.38
N LYS A 73 13.54 26.26 -13.41
CA LYS A 73 12.44 25.52 -14.02
C LYS A 73 11.84 24.49 -13.03
N PRO A 74 10.57 24.13 -13.19
CA PRO A 74 9.96 23.03 -12.45
C PRO A 74 10.71 21.71 -12.69
N LEU A 75 10.81 20.87 -11.67
CA LEU A 75 11.40 19.53 -11.80
C LEU A 75 10.33 18.48 -12.07
N GLY A 76 10.74 17.35 -12.68
CA GLY A 76 9.86 16.23 -13.01
C GLY A 76 9.72 15.18 -11.91
N MET A 77 10.60 15.22 -10.91
CA MET A 77 10.69 14.21 -9.85
C MET A 77 11.15 14.83 -8.53
N ALA A 78 10.67 14.25 -7.42
CA ALA A 78 11.18 14.47 -6.09
C ALA A 78 11.69 13.16 -5.51
N GLU A 79 12.83 13.20 -4.83
CA GLU A 79 13.43 12.08 -4.11
C GLU A 79 13.76 12.52 -2.68
N VAL A 80 13.36 11.70 -1.72
CA VAL A 80 13.77 11.86 -0.32
C VAL A 80 14.31 10.53 0.16
N SER A 81 15.49 10.55 0.79
CA SER A 81 16.11 9.39 1.41
C SER A 81 16.43 9.67 2.88
N LEU A 82 16.01 8.79 3.78
CA LEU A 82 16.45 8.77 5.18
C LEU A 82 17.38 7.61 5.41
N THR A 83 18.46 7.84 6.15
CA THR A 83 19.40 6.80 6.53
C THR A 83 19.38 6.63 8.04
N PHE A 84 19.11 5.42 8.51
CA PHE A 84 19.07 5.06 9.92
C PHE A 84 20.22 4.14 10.29
N ASP A 85 20.77 4.37 11.47
CA ASP A 85 21.58 3.41 12.22
C ASP A 85 20.66 2.39 12.90
N ASN A 86 20.89 1.12 12.57
CA ASN A 86 20.15 -0.05 13.00
C ASN A 86 21.04 -1.08 13.74
N HIS A 87 22.15 -0.66 14.38
CA HIS A 87 22.99 -1.59 15.18
C HIS A 87 22.20 -2.36 16.26
N GLU A 88 21.20 -1.73 16.88
CA GLU A 88 20.30 -2.36 17.87
C GLU A 88 19.21 -3.26 17.25
N ARG A 89 19.19 -3.40 15.92
CA ARG A 89 18.25 -4.23 15.15
C ARG A 89 16.76 -3.97 15.41
N GLN A 90 16.40 -2.74 15.78
CA GLN A 90 15.00 -2.37 16.02
C GLN A 90 14.13 -2.50 14.74
N LEU A 91 14.69 -2.24 13.56
CA LEU A 91 14.00 -2.37 12.27
C LEU A 91 13.90 -3.83 11.79
N LYS A 92 14.37 -4.83 12.56
CA LYS A 92 14.30 -6.26 12.22
C LYS A 92 14.86 -6.60 10.83
N LEU A 93 15.81 -5.80 10.38
CA LEU A 93 16.63 -6.04 9.18
C LEU A 93 18.05 -6.42 9.63
N ASP A 94 18.72 -7.27 8.85
CA ASP A 94 20.09 -7.72 9.11
C ASP A 94 21.17 -6.67 8.79
N PHE A 95 20.76 -5.51 8.29
CA PHE A 95 21.65 -4.41 7.96
C PHE A 95 21.88 -3.50 9.16
N GLU A 96 23.15 -3.15 9.41
CA GLU A 96 23.54 -2.14 10.40
C GLU A 96 23.11 -0.73 10.00
N GLU A 97 23.03 -0.47 8.69
CA GLU A 97 22.52 0.78 8.14
C GLU A 97 21.33 0.51 7.22
N VAL A 98 20.24 1.24 7.44
CA VAL A 98 19.01 1.11 6.67
C VAL A 98 18.67 2.46 6.04
N GLN A 99 18.77 2.53 4.72
CA GLN A 99 18.35 3.66 3.92
C GLN A 99 16.97 3.40 3.31
N ILE A 100 16.06 4.35 3.50
CA ILE A 100 14.71 4.32 2.95
C ILE A 100 14.56 5.49 2.01
N THR A 101 14.17 5.21 0.77
CA THR A 101 14.02 6.21 -0.28
C THR A 101 12.61 6.16 -0.83
N ARG A 102 12.01 7.34 -1.01
CA ARG A 102 10.76 7.52 -1.74
C ARG A 102 11.02 8.47 -2.91
N ARG A 103 10.55 8.08 -4.09
CA ARG A 103 10.52 8.92 -5.30
C ARG A 103 9.08 9.16 -5.73
N ALA A 104 8.81 10.34 -6.25
CA ALA A 104 7.55 10.60 -6.96
C ALA A 104 7.82 11.36 -8.26
N TYR A 105 7.05 11.02 -9.28
CA TYR A 105 7.11 11.62 -10.61
C TYR A 105 5.83 12.38 -10.89
N ARG A 106 5.90 13.39 -11.76
CA ARG A 106 4.71 14.15 -12.18
C ARG A 106 3.65 13.31 -12.91
N ALA A 107 4.03 12.13 -13.42
CA ALA A 107 3.09 11.17 -13.98
C ALA A 107 2.16 10.52 -12.93
N GLY A 108 2.36 10.81 -11.64
CA GLY A 108 1.58 10.24 -10.52
C GLY A 108 2.17 8.96 -9.95
N GLU A 109 3.23 8.44 -10.55
CA GLU A 109 3.94 7.26 -10.08
C GLU A 109 4.80 7.56 -8.84
N SER A 110 4.86 6.61 -7.93
CA SER A 110 5.75 6.66 -6.76
C SER A 110 6.52 5.36 -6.61
N GLU A 111 7.81 5.47 -6.35
CA GLU A 111 8.70 4.34 -6.12
C GLU A 111 9.23 4.37 -4.69
N PHE A 112 9.44 3.19 -4.13
CA PHE A 112 9.87 3.01 -2.75
C PHE A 112 11.05 2.04 -2.72
N PHE A 113 12.06 2.37 -1.93
CA PHE A 113 13.26 1.55 -1.81
C PHE A 113 13.69 1.42 -0.36
N ILE A 114 14.19 0.24 -0.01
CA ILE A 114 14.96 -0.02 1.21
C ILE A 114 16.33 -0.54 0.75
N ASN A 115 17.41 0.14 1.14
CA ASN A 115 18.78 -0.19 0.72
C ASN A 115 18.91 -0.40 -0.81
N ARG A 116 18.30 0.49 -1.60
CA ARG A 116 18.23 0.45 -3.08
C ARG A 116 17.43 -0.71 -3.68
N GLN A 117 16.89 -1.61 -2.87
CA GLN A 117 15.96 -2.64 -3.33
C GLN A 117 14.55 -2.07 -3.42
N SER A 118 13.87 -2.28 -4.55
CA SER A 118 12.48 -1.85 -4.73
C SER A 118 11.54 -2.62 -3.80
N VAL A 119 10.67 -1.89 -3.11
CA VAL A 119 9.68 -2.42 -2.17
C VAL A 119 8.34 -1.74 -2.38
N ARG A 120 7.28 -2.22 -1.71
CA ARG A 120 5.98 -1.53 -1.69
C ARG A 120 5.92 -0.58 -0.50
N LEU A 121 5.07 0.44 -0.60
CA LEU A 121 4.78 1.35 0.52
C LEU A 121 4.32 0.59 1.77
N ARG A 122 3.52 -0.47 1.60
CA ARG A 122 3.10 -1.34 2.72
C ARG A 122 4.29 -1.90 3.49
N ASP A 123 5.37 -2.28 2.79
CA ASP A 123 6.55 -2.85 3.41
C ASP A 123 7.29 -1.81 4.28
N ILE A 124 7.35 -0.53 3.83
CA ILE A 124 7.90 0.58 4.64
C ILE A 124 7.02 0.85 5.88
N ILE A 125 5.70 0.89 5.72
CA ILE A 125 4.79 1.12 6.84
C ILE A 125 4.94 0.00 7.89
N GLU A 126 4.93 -1.26 7.45
CA GLU A 126 5.10 -2.42 8.34
C GLU A 126 6.45 -2.44 9.04
N LEU A 127 7.51 -1.92 8.41
CA LEU A 127 8.85 -1.81 8.99
C LEU A 127 8.86 -0.89 10.22
N PHE A 128 8.13 0.22 10.18
CA PHE A 128 8.07 1.19 11.27
C PHE A 128 6.91 0.99 12.25
N MET A 129 5.98 0.08 11.98
CA MET A 129 4.87 -0.22 12.90
C MET A 129 5.39 -0.69 14.27
N GLY A 130 4.99 0.01 15.33
CA GLY A 130 5.41 -0.29 16.69
C GLY A 130 6.82 0.22 17.06
N THR A 131 7.51 0.92 16.14
CA THR A 131 8.76 1.66 16.46
C THR A 131 8.48 3.09 16.93
N GLY A 132 7.24 3.57 16.77
CA GLY A 132 6.91 4.96 17.00
C GLY A 132 7.48 5.90 15.94
N LEU A 133 7.88 5.45 14.74
CA LEU A 133 8.25 6.31 13.61
C LEU A 133 7.31 6.16 12.39
N GLY A 134 6.19 5.46 12.54
CA GLY A 134 5.23 5.23 11.45
C GLY A 134 4.34 6.45 11.11
N PRO A 135 3.54 6.35 10.03
CA PRO A 135 2.51 7.34 9.70
C PRO A 135 1.54 7.56 10.88
N GLY A 136 1.32 8.82 11.24
CA GLY A 136 0.51 9.15 12.42
C GLY A 136 1.22 9.00 13.77
N SER A 137 2.53 8.74 13.78
CA SER A 137 3.29 8.66 15.02
C SER A 137 3.38 10.01 15.75
N TYR A 138 3.34 9.94 17.09
CA TYR A 138 3.55 11.06 18.01
C TYR A 138 5.00 11.57 18.03
N SER A 139 5.97 10.80 17.54
CA SER A 139 7.39 11.18 17.54
C SER A 139 7.68 12.40 16.67
N MET A 140 6.78 12.70 15.72
CA MET A 140 6.84 13.89 14.90
C MET A 140 5.69 14.82 15.28
N VAL A 141 5.98 15.84 16.09
CA VAL A 141 5.01 16.88 16.45
C VAL A 141 5.10 18.04 15.47
N SER A 142 4.06 18.24 14.65
CA SER A 142 3.92 19.42 13.80
C SER A 142 3.14 20.53 14.49
N GLN A 143 3.21 21.72 13.91
CA GLN A 143 2.41 22.87 14.32
C GLN A 143 0.92 22.50 14.39
N GLY A 144 0.27 22.87 15.50
CA GLY A 144 -1.15 22.59 15.78
C GLY A 144 -1.49 21.15 16.18
N GLN A 145 -0.51 20.23 16.17
CA GLN A 145 -0.77 18.82 16.53
C GLN A 145 -1.00 18.64 18.03
N ILE A 146 -0.38 19.48 18.88
CA ILE A 146 -0.62 19.47 20.34
C ILE A 146 -2.08 19.84 20.62
N ASP A 147 -2.57 20.93 20.02
CA ASP A 147 -3.96 21.36 20.17
C ASP A 147 -4.94 20.32 19.63
N ALA A 148 -4.59 19.66 18.52
CA ALA A 148 -5.36 18.56 17.96
C ALA A 148 -5.45 17.36 18.92
N ILE A 149 -4.37 16.98 19.60
CA ILE A 149 -4.37 15.90 20.60
C ILE A 149 -5.22 16.27 21.83
N LEU A 150 -5.19 17.54 22.24
CA LEU A 150 -5.99 18.02 23.37
C LEU A 150 -7.49 18.05 23.04
N SER A 151 -7.84 18.42 21.81
CA SER A 151 -9.22 18.51 21.31
C SER A 151 -9.75 17.21 20.68
N SER A 152 -8.90 16.19 20.48
CA SER A 152 -9.26 14.92 19.85
C SER A 152 -10.33 14.16 20.63
N LYS A 153 -11.16 13.41 19.92
CA LYS A 153 -12.13 12.51 20.55
C LYS A 153 -11.40 11.39 21.33
N PRO A 154 -12.01 10.82 22.39
CA PRO A 154 -11.40 9.71 23.14
C PRO A 154 -10.96 8.53 22.26
N THR A 155 -11.69 8.25 21.17
CA THR A 155 -11.36 7.19 20.20
C THR A 155 -10.09 7.47 19.41
N GLU A 156 -9.84 8.73 19.02
CA GLU A 156 -8.62 9.15 18.32
C GLU A 156 -7.44 9.20 19.29
N ARG A 157 -7.69 9.57 20.54
CA ARG A 157 -6.67 9.53 21.58
C ARG A 157 -6.26 8.10 21.94
N ARG A 158 -7.20 7.15 21.87
CA ARG A 158 -6.92 5.74 22.12
C ARG A 158 -5.90 5.18 21.12
N SER A 159 -6.01 5.48 19.83
CA SER A 159 -5.06 4.94 18.84
C SER A 159 -3.61 5.38 19.10
N LEU A 160 -3.41 6.58 19.65
CA LEU A 160 -2.08 7.04 20.11
C LEU A 160 -1.50 6.12 21.20
N PHE A 161 -2.31 5.69 22.17
CA PHE A 161 -1.86 4.76 23.22
C PHE A 161 -1.66 3.33 22.70
N GLU A 162 -2.48 2.89 21.75
CA GLU A 162 -2.33 1.58 21.10
C GLU A 162 -1.01 1.47 20.31
N GLU A 163 -0.58 2.58 19.68
CA GLU A 163 0.72 2.64 19.00
C GLU A 163 1.88 2.60 20.00
N THR A 164 1.82 3.39 21.07
CA THR A 164 2.87 3.42 22.11
C THR A 164 2.99 2.08 22.85
N SER A 165 1.89 1.35 23.02
CA SER A 165 1.91 0.01 23.61
C SER A 165 2.34 -1.10 22.63
N GLY A 166 2.58 -0.76 21.36
CA GLY A 166 3.03 -1.70 20.33
C GLY A 166 1.95 -2.72 19.91
N ILE A 167 0.70 -2.55 20.35
CA ILE A 167 -0.38 -3.49 20.05
C ILE A 167 -1.02 -3.23 18.68
N SER A 168 -0.80 -2.05 18.08
CA SER A 168 -1.31 -1.68 16.75
C SER A 168 -1.06 -2.75 15.70
N LYS A 169 0.11 -3.40 15.73
CA LYS A 169 0.44 -4.50 14.79
C LYS A 169 -0.48 -5.69 14.91
N PHE A 170 -0.83 -6.08 16.13
CA PHE A 170 -1.73 -7.20 16.38
C PHE A 170 -3.17 -6.84 16.04
N LEU A 171 -3.60 -5.62 16.35
CA LEU A 171 -4.92 -5.11 15.98
C LEU A 171 -5.10 -5.05 14.46
N ALA A 172 -4.11 -4.54 13.73
CA ALA A 172 -4.12 -4.51 12.26
C ALA A 172 -4.19 -5.92 11.67
N ARG A 173 -3.38 -6.88 12.18
CA ARG A 173 -3.42 -8.29 11.74
C ARG A 173 -4.76 -8.95 12.02
N LYS A 174 -5.36 -8.67 13.19
CA LYS A 174 -6.70 -9.15 13.55
C LYS A 174 -7.74 -8.63 12.57
N ALA A 175 -7.73 -7.32 12.28
CA ALA A 175 -8.67 -6.71 11.34
C ALA A 175 -8.53 -7.27 9.92
N GLU A 176 -7.29 -7.46 9.43
CA GLU A 176 -7.04 -8.09 8.14
C GLU A 176 -7.56 -9.54 8.09
N SER A 177 -7.33 -10.30 9.16
CA SER A 177 -7.78 -11.70 9.26
C SER A 177 -9.31 -11.80 9.27
N LEU A 178 -9.99 -10.93 10.01
CA LEU A 178 -11.45 -10.87 10.04
C LEU A 178 -12.02 -10.51 8.67
N ARG A 179 -11.43 -9.53 7.98
CA ARG A 179 -11.85 -9.16 6.62
C ARG A 179 -11.70 -10.32 5.63
N ARG A 180 -10.60 -11.08 5.73
CA ARG A 180 -10.40 -12.28 4.90
C ARG A 180 -11.40 -13.38 5.22
N LEU A 181 -11.78 -13.53 6.50
CA LEU A 181 -12.80 -14.48 6.93
C LEU A 181 -14.17 -14.10 6.32
N GLU A 182 -14.60 -12.85 6.46
CA GLU A 182 -15.86 -12.35 5.88
C GLU A 182 -15.90 -12.57 4.35
N GLN A 183 -14.80 -12.28 3.65
CA GLN A 183 -14.71 -12.51 2.21
C GLN A 183 -14.79 -14.01 1.86
N THR A 184 -14.21 -14.88 2.68
CA THR A 184 -14.26 -16.33 2.49
C THR A 184 -15.67 -16.86 2.71
N GLU A 185 -16.38 -16.37 3.73
CA GLU A 185 -17.78 -16.71 3.99
C GLU A 185 -18.69 -16.27 2.82
N ALA A 186 -18.52 -15.05 2.32
CA ALA A 186 -19.25 -14.56 1.15
C ALA A 186 -18.99 -15.41 -0.10
N ASN A 187 -17.74 -15.83 -0.33
CA ASN A 187 -17.40 -16.75 -1.42
C ASN A 187 -18.06 -18.13 -1.23
N GLY A 188 -18.12 -18.62 0.01
CA GLY A 188 -18.78 -19.89 0.34
C GLY A 188 -20.28 -19.87 0.01
N ILE A 189 -20.98 -18.79 0.35
CA ILE A 189 -22.39 -18.58 -0.03
C ILE A 189 -22.55 -18.66 -1.55
N ARG A 190 -21.72 -17.90 -2.29
CA ARG A 190 -21.76 -17.89 -3.76
C ARG A 190 -21.50 -19.26 -4.39
N ILE A 191 -20.57 -20.04 -3.83
CA ILE A 191 -20.29 -21.40 -4.30
C ILE A 191 -21.51 -22.29 -4.08
N ASN A 192 -22.17 -22.18 -2.92
CA ASN A 192 -23.38 -22.96 -2.64
C ASN A 192 -24.53 -22.61 -3.59
N ASP A 193 -24.69 -21.33 -3.93
CA ASP A 193 -25.69 -20.89 -4.91
C ASP A 193 -25.42 -21.51 -6.28
N LEU A 194 -24.17 -21.40 -6.77
CA LEU A 194 -23.75 -21.98 -8.05
C LEU A 194 -23.91 -23.50 -8.08
N LEU A 195 -23.58 -24.17 -6.97
CA LEU A 195 -23.72 -25.62 -6.85
C LEU A 195 -25.19 -26.05 -6.85
N THR A 196 -26.08 -25.25 -6.26
CA THR A 196 -27.53 -25.48 -6.31
C THR A 196 -28.07 -25.30 -7.73
N GLU A 197 -27.65 -24.23 -8.43
CA GLU A 197 -28.02 -23.98 -9.83
C GLU A 197 -27.55 -25.12 -10.76
N ILE A 198 -26.29 -25.55 -10.63
CA ILE A 198 -25.75 -26.65 -11.43
C ILE A 198 -26.50 -27.95 -11.16
N ARG A 199 -26.78 -28.28 -9.89
CA ARG A 199 -27.54 -29.48 -9.52
C ARG A 199 -28.95 -29.47 -10.11
N ALA A 200 -29.61 -28.30 -10.16
CA ALA A 200 -30.92 -28.17 -10.78
C ALA A 200 -30.91 -28.45 -12.29
N ARG A 201 -29.78 -28.22 -12.99
CA ARG A 201 -29.63 -28.49 -14.43
C ARG A 201 -29.34 -29.96 -14.77
N ILE A 202 -28.82 -30.75 -13.83
CA ILE A 202 -28.41 -32.15 -14.07
C ILE A 202 -29.56 -33.01 -14.65
N PRO A 203 -30.78 -33.02 -14.08
CA PRO A 203 -31.85 -33.92 -14.55
C PRO A 203 -32.28 -33.63 -16.00
N GLU A 204 -32.29 -32.36 -16.39
CA GLU A 204 -32.60 -31.97 -17.77
C GLU A 204 -31.52 -32.43 -18.73
N LEU A 205 -30.24 -32.18 -18.41
CA LEU A 205 -29.10 -32.62 -19.22
C LEU A 205 -29.06 -34.15 -19.36
N GLU A 206 -29.37 -34.89 -18.29
CA GLU A 206 -29.52 -36.35 -18.36
C GLU A 206 -30.62 -36.78 -19.33
N THR A 207 -31.76 -36.09 -19.30
CA THR A 207 -32.88 -36.37 -20.19
C THR A 207 -32.52 -36.10 -21.64
N GLN A 208 -31.87 -34.97 -21.91
CA GLN A 208 -31.35 -34.61 -23.23
C GLN A 208 -30.33 -35.64 -23.72
N ALA A 209 -29.40 -36.08 -22.87
CA ALA A 209 -28.42 -37.13 -23.18
C ALA A 209 -29.08 -38.47 -23.51
N ARG A 210 -30.11 -38.90 -22.75
CA ARG A 210 -30.88 -40.12 -23.04
C ARG A 210 -31.61 -40.03 -24.38
N ARG A 211 -32.23 -38.89 -24.69
CA ARG A 211 -32.89 -38.64 -25.99
C ARG A 211 -31.89 -38.72 -27.14
N ALA A 212 -30.75 -38.04 -27.03
CA ALA A 212 -29.70 -38.07 -28.04
C ALA A 212 -29.14 -39.49 -28.27
N LYS A 213 -28.92 -40.27 -27.20
CA LYS A 213 -28.51 -41.69 -27.33
C LYS A 213 -29.55 -42.53 -28.06
N ARG A 214 -30.85 -42.35 -27.76
CA ARG A 214 -31.94 -43.07 -28.46
C ARG A 214 -32.01 -42.70 -29.93
N PHE A 215 -31.93 -41.41 -30.25
CA PHE A 215 -31.89 -40.92 -31.63
C PHE A 215 -30.73 -41.56 -32.41
N ARG A 216 -29.50 -41.54 -31.88
CA ARG A 216 -28.34 -42.16 -32.54
C ARG A 216 -28.55 -43.66 -32.82
N ARG A 217 -29.12 -44.41 -31.86
CA ARG A 217 -29.43 -45.85 -32.06
C ARG A 217 -30.48 -46.06 -33.15
N ALA A 218 -31.53 -45.25 -33.16
CA ALA A 218 -32.58 -45.33 -34.17
C ALA A 218 -32.05 -44.96 -35.56
N SER A 219 -31.27 -43.89 -35.69
CA SER A 219 -30.65 -43.48 -36.95
C SER A 219 -29.66 -44.51 -37.48
N ALA A 220 -28.87 -45.16 -36.61
CA ALA A 220 -27.98 -46.25 -37.01
C ALA A 220 -28.79 -47.43 -37.58
N ARG A 221 -29.83 -47.86 -36.86
CA ARG A 221 -30.71 -48.94 -37.31
C ARG A 221 -31.44 -48.62 -38.61
N LEU A 222 -31.89 -47.37 -38.78
CA LEU A 222 -32.49 -46.90 -40.03
C LEU A 222 -31.49 -47.02 -41.17
N ARG A 223 -30.27 -46.52 -40.99
CA ARG A 223 -29.20 -46.61 -41.99
C ARG A 223 -28.89 -48.07 -42.37
N ASP A 224 -28.80 -48.98 -41.40
CA ASP A 224 -28.56 -50.40 -41.66
C ASP A 224 -29.71 -51.03 -42.48
N LEU A 225 -30.96 -50.69 -42.16
CA LEU A 225 -32.14 -51.17 -42.90
C LEU A 225 -32.21 -50.58 -44.31
N GLU A 226 -31.85 -49.32 -44.49
CA GLU A 226 -31.75 -48.69 -45.81
C GLU A 226 -30.71 -49.43 -46.67
N ILE A 227 -29.51 -49.67 -46.15
CA ILE A 227 -28.46 -50.43 -46.86
C ILE A 227 -28.96 -51.82 -47.24
N LEU A 228 -29.61 -52.54 -46.32
CA LEU A 228 -30.18 -53.87 -46.59
C LEU A 228 -31.31 -53.84 -47.63
N SER A 229 -32.11 -52.78 -47.66
CA SER A 229 -33.14 -52.59 -48.69
C SER A 229 -32.54 -52.40 -50.08
N TYR A 230 -31.43 -51.65 -50.19
CA TYR A 230 -30.74 -51.46 -51.47
C TYR A 230 -30.00 -52.72 -51.96
N LEU A 231 -29.62 -53.63 -51.06
CA LEU A 231 -28.99 -54.92 -51.41
C LEU A 231 -30.00 -56.02 -51.80
N ARG A 232 -31.29 -55.85 -51.48
CA ARG A 232 -32.37 -56.78 -51.85
C ARG A 232 -33.14 -56.39 -53.12
N ALA A 233 -32.89 -55.19 -53.65
CA ALA A 233 -33.36 -54.73 -54.95
C ALA A 233 -32.31 -55.04 -56.03
#